data_AF-A0A7K1KRG1-F1
#
_entry.id   AF-A0A7K1KRG1-F1
#
_cell.length_a   1.000
_cell.length_b   1.000
_cell.length_c   1.000
_cell.angle_alpha   90.00
_cell.angle_beta   90.00
_cell.angle_gamma   90.00
#
_symmetry.space_group_name_H-M   'P 1'
#
loop_
_entity.id
_entity.type
_entity.pdbx_description
1 polymer ?
#
loop_
_entity_poly.entity_id
_entity_poly.type
_entity_poly.pdbx_seq_one_letter_code
_entity_poly.pdbx_strand_id
1 'polypeptide(L)'
;MKKKQTILLIALLAVALLAPLPAMAWSSVRTGQKNFERAWLAYTFRRFDQASQHFAQAADAFAAGLAETPPSRTTLFASNLTMAGMSLYYAGRYAEVATPMKRVMDREKRVWEAPLYAALAAARLGDKSSTIALLDAYLKTSPGQPILSAEVSRQLDALESGQPPLTQVAQAIEEAAFAQFDGNINRLSDRRESTSQSCDGNYWWRNNRQPCLKRFKYTS
;
A
#
# COMPACT_ATOMS: atom_id res chain seq x y z
N MET A 1 -42.29 45.59 -11.75
CA MET A 1 -41.33 44.76 -12.52
C MET A 1 -39.99 44.49 -11.79
N LYS A 2 -39.46 45.40 -10.95
CA LYS A 2 -38.15 45.24 -10.29
C LYS A 2 -38.05 44.09 -9.25
N LYS A 3 -39.13 43.72 -8.55
CA LYS A 3 -39.11 42.64 -7.53
C LYS A 3 -38.93 41.22 -8.09
N LYS A 4 -39.35 40.94 -9.33
CA LYS A 4 -39.21 39.61 -9.94
C LYS A 4 -37.78 39.31 -10.42
N GLN A 5 -37.01 40.35 -10.74
CA GLN A 5 -35.60 40.22 -11.15
C GLN A 5 -34.67 39.95 -9.97
N THR A 6 -34.97 40.50 -8.78
CA THR A 6 -34.15 40.28 -7.58
C THR A 6 -34.27 38.85 -7.05
N ILE A 7 -35.45 38.22 -7.15
CA ILE A 7 -35.66 36.83 -6.70
C ILE A 7 -34.96 35.84 -7.65
N LEU A 8 -34.93 36.14 -8.96
CA LEU A 8 -34.23 35.29 -9.95
C LEU A 8 -32.71 35.28 -9.73
N LEU A 9 -32.12 36.41 -9.31
CA LEU A 9 -30.68 36.53 -9.02
C LEU A 9 -30.25 35.79 -7.75
N ILE A 10 -31.11 35.75 -6.73
CA ILE A 10 -30.82 34.99 -5.49
C ILE A 10 -30.92 33.48 -5.74
N ALA A 11 -31.87 33.04 -6.57
CA ALA A 11 -31.98 31.64 -6.96
C ALA A 11 -30.79 31.15 -7.81
N LEU A 12 -30.23 32.01 -8.67
CA LEU A 12 -29.03 31.71 -9.46
C LEU A 12 -27.74 31.66 -8.63
N LEU A 13 -27.64 32.45 -7.54
CA LEU A 13 -26.49 32.37 -6.61
C LEU A 13 -26.53 31.13 -5.72
N ALA A 14 -27.72 30.64 -5.35
CA ALA A 14 -27.88 29.45 -4.52
C ALA A 14 -27.52 28.14 -5.25
N VAL A 15 -27.60 28.11 -6.58
CA VAL A 15 -27.23 26.93 -7.40
C VAL A 15 -25.72 26.83 -7.63
N ALA A 16 -24.97 27.94 -7.57
CA ALA A 16 -23.51 27.93 -7.71
C ALA A 16 -22.76 27.43 -6.45
N LEU A 17 -23.42 27.43 -5.27
CA LEU A 17 -22.87 26.89 -4.02
C LEU A 17 -23.14 25.38 -3.84
N LEU A 18 -23.81 24.75 -4.80
CA LEU A 18 -24.12 23.32 -4.82
C LEU A 18 -23.49 22.63 -6.06
N ALA A 19 -22.37 23.16 -6.55
CA ALA A 19 -21.55 22.43 -7.52
C ALA A 19 -20.80 21.30 -6.79
N PRO A 20 -20.81 20.06 -7.33
CA PRO A 20 -20.43 18.87 -6.60
C PRO A 20 -18.91 18.85 -6.36
N LEU A 21 -18.48 18.20 -5.27
CA LEU A 21 -17.09 18.03 -4.83
C LEU A 21 -16.34 16.78 -5.40
N PRO A 22 -16.59 16.19 -6.60
CA PRO A 22 -15.91 14.95 -6.98
C PRO A 22 -14.49 15.18 -7.54
N ALA A 23 -14.06 16.43 -7.74
CA ALA A 23 -12.72 16.72 -8.29
C ALA A 23 -11.58 16.49 -7.28
N MET A 24 -11.85 16.47 -5.97
CA MET A 24 -10.80 16.29 -4.96
C MET A 24 -10.46 14.80 -4.72
N ALA A 25 -11.37 13.89 -5.03
CA ALA A 25 -11.19 12.45 -4.75
C ALA A 25 -10.10 11.78 -5.61
N TRP A 26 -10.01 12.19 -6.87
CA TRP A 26 -8.94 11.72 -7.76
C TRP A 26 -7.57 12.25 -7.35
N SER A 27 -7.52 13.35 -6.62
CA SER A 27 -6.27 13.96 -6.20
C SER A 27 -5.61 13.19 -5.05
N SER A 28 -6.40 12.65 -4.10
CA SER A 28 -5.90 12.00 -2.89
C SER A 28 -5.17 10.69 -3.21
N VAL A 29 -5.82 9.77 -3.93
CA VAL A 29 -5.22 8.48 -4.32
C VAL A 29 -3.99 8.67 -5.21
N ARG A 30 -4.05 9.58 -6.19
CA ARG A 30 -2.91 9.87 -7.07
C ARG A 30 -1.73 10.47 -6.30
N THR A 31 -2.01 11.30 -5.30
CA THR A 31 -1.00 11.84 -4.38
C THR A 31 -0.39 10.73 -3.53
N GLY A 32 -1.22 9.85 -2.98
CA GLY A 32 -0.79 8.67 -2.22
C GLY A 32 0.14 7.78 -3.04
N GLN A 33 -0.23 7.47 -4.29
CA GLN A 33 0.62 6.73 -5.22
C GLN A 33 1.96 7.43 -5.42
N LYS A 34 1.99 8.70 -5.83
CA LYS A 34 3.25 9.43 -6.06
C LYS A 34 4.18 9.45 -4.84
N ASN A 35 3.62 9.61 -3.63
CA ASN A 35 4.42 9.60 -2.41
C ASN A 35 4.90 8.18 -2.07
N PHE A 36 4.07 7.15 -2.28
CA PHE A 36 4.50 5.76 -2.14
C PHE A 36 5.66 5.43 -3.10
N GLU A 37 5.58 5.89 -4.34
CA GLU A 37 6.65 5.70 -5.34
C GLU A 37 7.97 6.33 -4.88
N ARG A 38 7.93 7.56 -4.36
CA ARG A 38 9.09 8.25 -3.78
C ARG A 38 9.62 7.54 -2.55
N ALA A 39 8.72 7.06 -1.69
CA ALA A 39 9.07 6.32 -0.49
C ALA A 39 9.77 5.00 -0.84
N TRP A 40 9.21 4.24 -1.77
CA TRP A 40 9.78 2.98 -2.25
C TRP A 40 11.17 3.18 -2.88
N LEU A 41 11.33 4.25 -3.64
CA LEU A 41 12.62 4.63 -4.21
C LEU A 41 13.64 4.96 -3.12
N ALA A 42 13.27 5.78 -2.14
CA ALA A 42 14.15 6.10 -1.02
C ALA A 42 14.51 4.84 -0.21
N TYR A 43 13.52 3.98 0.05
CA TYR A 43 13.66 2.73 0.79
C TYR A 43 14.63 1.75 0.12
N THR A 44 14.46 1.51 -1.18
CA THR A 44 15.35 0.62 -1.97
C THR A 44 16.79 1.15 -2.07
N PHE A 45 16.99 2.47 -2.00
CA PHE A 45 18.30 3.10 -1.87
C PHE A 45 18.77 3.31 -0.43
N ARG A 46 18.13 2.67 0.56
CA ARG A 46 18.48 2.71 1.99
C ARG A 46 18.50 4.12 2.60
N ARG A 47 17.74 5.06 2.03
CA ARG A 47 17.51 6.41 2.57
C ARG A 47 16.30 6.39 3.49
N PHE A 48 16.42 5.68 4.61
CA PHE A 48 15.27 5.32 5.46
C PHE A 48 14.52 6.51 6.03
N ASP A 49 15.21 7.58 6.44
CA ASP A 49 14.56 8.80 6.94
C ASP A 49 13.67 9.45 5.88
N GLN A 50 14.19 9.58 4.64
CA GLN A 50 13.42 10.10 3.50
C GLN A 50 12.27 9.17 3.13
N ALA A 51 12.50 7.86 3.19
CA ALA A 51 11.46 6.87 2.91
C ALA A 51 10.31 6.98 3.90
N SER A 52 10.61 7.08 5.21
CA SER A 52 9.60 7.21 6.26
C SER A 52 8.75 8.47 6.08
N GLN A 53 9.36 9.62 5.77
CA GLN A 53 8.63 10.86 5.48
C GLN A 53 7.65 10.70 4.31
N HIS A 54 8.10 10.08 3.21
CA HIS A 54 7.22 9.87 2.06
C HIS A 54 6.14 8.80 2.31
N PHE A 55 6.43 7.76 3.10
CA PHE A 55 5.42 6.79 3.51
C PHE A 55 4.35 7.44 4.40
N ALA A 56 4.71 8.35 5.31
CA ALA A 56 3.75 9.11 6.10
C ALA A 56 2.82 9.97 5.20
N GLN A 57 3.40 10.70 4.24
CA GLN A 57 2.64 11.49 3.27
C GLN A 57 1.74 10.62 2.38
N ALA A 58 2.19 9.42 2.01
CA ALA A 58 1.38 8.48 1.27
C ALA A 58 0.21 7.95 2.12
N ALA A 59 0.46 7.60 3.37
CA ALA A 59 -0.54 7.13 4.32
C ALA A 59 -1.65 8.17 4.52
N ASP A 60 -1.30 9.44 4.73
CA ASP A 60 -2.27 10.53 4.88
C ASP A 60 -3.15 10.70 3.64
N ALA A 61 -2.54 10.67 2.46
CA ALA A 61 -3.27 10.82 1.21
C ALA A 61 -4.20 9.64 0.92
N PHE A 62 -3.78 8.40 1.20
CA PHE A 62 -4.66 7.23 1.09
C PHE A 62 -5.77 7.24 2.14
N ALA A 63 -5.48 7.66 3.38
CA ALA A 63 -6.48 7.81 4.43
C ALA A 63 -7.56 8.83 4.04
N ALA A 64 -7.16 9.98 3.48
CA ALA A 64 -8.10 10.96 2.95
C ALA A 64 -9.01 10.36 1.86
N GLY A 65 -8.45 9.60 0.92
CA GLY A 65 -9.23 8.92 -0.12
C GLY A 65 -10.17 7.83 0.41
N LEU A 66 -9.81 7.16 1.51
CA LEU A 66 -10.61 6.13 2.16
C LEU A 66 -11.72 6.69 3.05
N ALA A 67 -11.60 7.94 3.51
CA ALA A 67 -12.59 8.64 4.34
C ALA A 67 -13.73 9.26 3.52
N GLU A 68 -13.62 9.31 2.19
CA GLU A 68 -14.69 9.76 1.29
C GLU A 68 -15.95 8.89 1.43
N THR A 69 -17.13 9.48 1.23
CA THR A 69 -18.42 8.78 1.36
C THR A 69 -19.24 8.88 0.06
N PRO A 70 -19.31 7.81 -0.75
CA PRO A 70 -18.53 6.57 -0.67
C PRO A 70 -17.08 6.77 -1.15
N PRO A 71 -16.12 5.93 -0.72
CA PRO A 71 -14.78 5.95 -1.30
C PRO A 71 -14.83 5.65 -2.80
N SER A 72 -14.00 6.35 -3.58
CA SER A 72 -13.96 6.12 -5.02
C SER A 72 -13.61 4.67 -5.36
N ARG A 73 -14.10 4.17 -6.51
CA ARG A 73 -13.76 2.82 -7.01
C ARG A 73 -12.24 2.63 -7.11
N THR A 74 -11.52 3.66 -7.55
CA THR A 74 -10.06 3.64 -7.67
C THR A 74 -9.39 3.50 -6.30
N THR A 75 -9.85 4.23 -5.28
CA THR A 75 -9.37 4.08 -3.89
C THR A 75 -9.43 2.62 -3.44
N LEU A 76 -10.50 1.93 -3.84
CA LEU A 76 -10.79 0.56 -3.42
C LEU A 76 -10.12 -0.53 -4.27
N PHE A 77 -9.26 -0.18 -5.24
CA PHE A 77 -8.44 -1.17 -5.93
C PHE A 77 -7.44 -1.82 -4.97
N ALA A 78 -7.26 -3.14 -5.11
CA ALA A 78 -6.42 -3.93 -4.19
C ALA A 78 -4.96 -3.42 -4.14
N SER A 79 -4.41 -2.94 -5.25
CA SER A 79 -3.09 -2.32 -5.29
C SER A 79 -3.01 -1.03 -4.47
N ASN A 80 -4.02 -0.17 -4.55
CA ASN A 80 -4.07 1.07 -3.78
C ASN A 80 -4.27 0.80 -2.29
N LEU A 81 -5.11 -0.17 -1.93
CA LEU A 81 -5.25 -0.62 -0.55
C LEU A 81 -3.95 -1.25 -0.02
N THR A 82 -3.23 -2.00 -0.84
CA THR A 82 -1.92 -2.58 -0.48
C THR A 82 -0.89 -1.48 -0.25
N MET A 83 -0.79 -0.50 -1.16
CA MET A 83 0.08 0.68 -0.98
C MET A 83 -0.30 1.47 0.28
N ALA A 84 -1.59 1.64 0.57
CA ALA A 84 -2.07 2.30 1.78
C ALA A 84 -1.61 1.55 3.04
N GLY A 85 -1.83 0.23 3.11
CA GLY A 85 -1.42 -0.58 4.25
C GLY A 85 0.10 -0.61 4.46
N MET A 86 0.89 -0.73 3.38
CA MET A 86 2.35 -0.64 3.45
C MET A 86 2.82 0.74 3.91
N SER A 87 2.19 1.81 3.42
CA SER A 87 2.52 3.19 3.82
C SER A 87 2.24 3.43 5.30
N LEU A 88 1.08 2.95 5.79
CA LEU A 88 0.74 3.02 7.22
C LEU A 88 1.77 2.26 8.06
N TYR A 89 2.17 1.07 7.61
CA TYR A 89 3.16 0.26 8.31
C TYR A 89 4.52 0.97 8.44
N TYR A 90 5.10 1.42 7.33
CA TYR A 90 6.40 2.10 7.34
C TYR A 90 6.36 3.51 7.97
N ALA A 91 5.16 4.11 8.11
CA ALA A 91 4.94 5.33 8.88
C ALA A 91 4.76 5.08 10.40
N GLY A 92 4.82 3.82 10.86
CA GLY A 92 4.64 3.47 12.28
C GLY A 92 3.17 3.45 12.76
N ARG A 93 2.20 3.58 11.84
CA ARG A 93 0.76 3.63 12.13
C ARG A 93 0.15 2.23 12.16
N TYR A 94 0.72 1.34 12.98
CA TYR A 94 0.44 -0.10 12.95
C TYR A 94 -1.04 -0.46 13.17
N ALA A 95 -1.72 0.25 14.08
CA ALA A 95 -3.14 0.02 14.36
C ALA A 95 -4.06 0.24 13.15
N GLU A 96 -3.64 1.08 12.19
CA GLU A 96 -4.44 1.43 11.03
C GLU A 96 -4.23 0.45 9.86
N VAL A 97 -3.16 -0.35 9.87
CA VAL A 97 -2.78 -1.28 8.77
C VAL A 97 -3.85 -2.35 8.53
N ALA A 98 -4.49 -2.85 9.59
CA ALA A 98 -5.43 -3.97 9.51
C ALA A 98 -6.62 -3.68 8.58
N THR A 99 -7.14 -2.45 8.58
CA THR A 99 -8.33 -2.07 7.80
C THR A 99 -8.13 -2.22 6.29
N PRO A 100 -7.15 -1.55 5.64
CA PRO A 100 -6.93 -1.71 4.21
C PRO A 100 -6.48 -3.14 3.86
N MET A 101 -5.64 -3.78 4.67
CA MET A 101 -5.16 -5.14 4.38
C MET A 101 -6.27 -6.18 4.45
N LYS A 102 -7.20 -6.08 5.42
CA LYS A 102 -8.39 -6.93 5.45
C LYS A 102 -9.23 -6.77 4.18
N ARG A 103 -9.44 -5.53 3.71
CA ARG A 103 -10.17 -5.27 2.46
C ARG A 103 -9.47 -5.88 1.25
N VAL A 104 -8.14 -5.94 1.22
CA VAL A 104 -7.39 -6.65 0.18
C VAL A 104 -7.63 -8.15 0.27
N MET A 105 -7.45 -8.75 1.45
CA MET A 105 -7.65 -10.20 1.66
C MET A 105 -9.06 -10.68 1.32
N ASP A 106 -10.08 -9.86 1.62
CA ASP A 106 -11.47 -10.16 1.29
C ASP A 106 -11.74 -10.17 -0.24
N ARG A 107 -10.95 -9.43 -1.02
CA ARG A 107 -11.17 -9.22 -2.47
C ARG A 107 -10.24 -9.99 -3.38
N GLU A 108 -8.97 -10.06 -3.02
CA GLU A 108 -7.91 -10.62 -3.86
C GLU A 108 -6.97 -11.50 -3.02
N LYS A 109 -7.33 -12.78 -2.88
CA LYS A 109 -6.61 -13.76 -2.04
C LYS A 109 -5.16 -14.06 -2.49
N ARG A 110 -4.76 -13.58 -3.67
CA ARG A 110 -3.41 -13.78 -4.24
C ARG A 110 -2.43 -12.65 -3.87
N VAL A 111 -2.89 -11.59 -3.20
CA VAL A 111 -2.04 -10.48 -2.76
C VAL A 111 -1.42 -10.85 -1.42
N TRP A 112 -0.22 -11.40 -1.48
CA TRP A 112 0.50 -11.90 -0.31
C TRP A 112 0.97 -10.79 0.64
N GLU A 113 1.13 -9.56 0.17
CA GLU A 113 1.50 -8.42 1.03
C GLU A 113 0.44 -8.15 2.09
N ALA A 114 -0.83 -8.40 1.78
CA ALA A 114 -1.92 -8.11 2.71
C ALA A 114 -1.81 -8.91 4.03
N PRO A 115 -1.75 -10.26 4.02
CA PRO A 115 -1.53 -11.01 5.25
C PRO A 115 -0.16 -10.71 5.88
N LEU A 116 0.90 -10.50 5.08
CA LEU A 116 2.24 -10.22 5.60
C LEU A 116 2.29 -8.92 6.43
N TYR A 117 1.90 -7.79 5.85
CA TYR A 117 1.99 -6.50 6.53
C TYR A 117 0.97 -6.38 7.67
N ALA A 118 -0.18 -7.07 7.57
CA ALA A 118 -1.09 -7.20 8.70
C ALA A 118 -0.43 -7.99 9.85
N ALA A 119 0.29 -9.08 9.56
CA ALA A 119 1.01 -9.86 10.57
C ALA A 119 2.12 -9.06 11.25
N LEU A 120 2.90 -8.31 10.46
CA LEU A 120 3.94 -7.42 10.96
C LEU A 120 3.36 -6.34 11.88
N ALA A 121 2.26 -5.69 11.47
CA ALA A 121 1.58 -4.71 12.30
C ALA A 121 1.05 -5.32 13.62
N ALA A 122 0.44 -6.50 13.55
CA ALA A 122 0.01 -7.24 14.74
C ALA A 122 1.19 -7.55 15.69
N ALA A 123 2.33 -7.95 15.14
CA ALA A 123 3.53 -8.25 15.91
C ALA A 123 4.06 -6.99 16.63
N ARG A 124 4.08 -5.85 15.94
CA ARG A 124 4.47 -4.54 16.51
C ARG A 124 3.51 -4.06 17.61
N LEU A 125 2.25 -4.50 17.57
CA LEU A 125 1.23 -4.23 18.60
C LEU A 125 1.21 -5.26 19.73
N GLY A 126 2.07 -6.29 19.68
CA GLY A 126 2.12 -7.34 20.69
C GLY A 126 1.04 -8.43 20.56
N ASP A 127 0.30 -8.47 19.46
CA ASP A 127 -0.76 -9.47 19.24
C ASP A 127 -0.22 -10.75 18.60
N LYS A 128 0.29 -11.65 19.44
CA LYS A 128 0.87 -12.94 19.02
C LYS A 128 -0.10 -13.80 18.21
N SER A 129 -1.37 -13.85 18.63
CA SER A 129 -2.36 -14.74 18.01
C SER A 129 -2.66 -14.29 16.58
N SER A 130 -2.90 -12.99 16.39
CA SER A 130 -3.10 -12.42 15.06
C SER A 130 -1.84 -12.55 14.19
N THR A 131 -0.64 -12.34 14.75
CA THR A 131 0.61 -12.54 14.01
C THR A 131 0.70 -13.95 13.43
N ILE A 132 0.52 -14.99 14.25
CA ILE A 132 0.58 -16.40 13.79
C ILE A 132 -0.45 -16.66 12.69
N ALA A 133 -1.70 -16.30 12.94
CA ALA A 133 -2.79 -16.57 11.98
C ALA A 133 -2.55 -15.88 10.62
N LEU A 134 -2.00 -14.67 10.61
CA LEU A 134 -1.72 -13.91 9.39
C LEU A 134 -0.45 -14.38 8.68
N LEU A 135 0.58 -14.84 9.40
CA LEU A 135 1.75 -15.48 8.80
C LEU A 135 1.38 -16.83 8.15
N ASP A 136 0.51 -17.61 8.78
CA ASP A 136 -0.06 -18.82 8.16
C ASP A 136 -0.85 -18.49 6.89
N ALA A 137 -1.67 -17.43 6.94
CA ALA A 137 -2.40 -16.96 5.77
C ALA A 137 -1.43 -16.56 4.64
N TYR A 138 -0.34 -15.88 4.97
CA TYR A 138 0.72 -15.53 4.00
C TYR A 138 1.29 -16.79 3.32
N LEU A 139 1.67 -17.83 4.06
CA LEU A 139 2.21 -19.06 3.46
C LEU A 139 1.19 -19.76 2.53
N LYS A 140 -0.11 -19.71 2.89
CA LYS A 140 -1.20 -20.24 2.07
C LYS A 140 -1.46 -19.44 0.79
N THR A 141 -0.99 -18.19 0.69
CA THR A 141 -1.09 -17.40 -0.56
C THR A 141 -0.09 -17.83 -1.64
N SER A 142 0.83 -18.75 -1.33
CA SER A 142 1.83 -19.31 -2.26
C SER A 142 2.61 -18.22 -3.04
N PRO A 143 3.35 -17.34 -2.35
CA PRO A 143 3.77 -16.07 -2.93
C PRO A 143 4.96 -16.15 -3.91
N GLY A 144 5.54 -17.33 -4.13
CA GLY A 144 6.73 -17.49 -4.98
C GLY A 144 7.94 -16.69 -4.48
N GLN A 145 8.03 -16.44 -3.17
CA GLN A 145 9.06 -15.62 -2.53
C GLN A 145 9.95 -16.50 -1.63
N PRO A 146 10.96 -17.21 -2.17
CA PRO A 146 11.68 -18.23 -1.42
C PRO A 146 12.41 -17.70 -0.17
N ILE A 147 12.98 -16.49 -0.23
CA ILE A 147 13.72 -15.91 0.90
C ILE A 147 12.73 -15.57 2.02
N LEU A 148 11.65 -14.88 1.67
CA LEU A 148 10.65 -14.44 2.64
C LEU A 148 9.82 -15.61 3.19
N SER A 149 9.42 -16.58 2.36
CA SER A 149 8.66 -17.75 2.81
C SER A 149 9.47 -18.65 3.74
N ALA A 150 10.77 -18.83 3.49
CA ALA A 150 11.65 -19.55 4.40
C ALA A 150 11.73 -18.87 5.77
N GLU A 151 11.88 -17.54 5.78
CA GLU A 151 11.93 -16.78 7.02
C GLU A 151 10.61 -16.82 7.79
N VAL A 152 9.47 -16.65 7.11
CA VAL A 152 8.15 -16.74 7.76
C VAL A 152 7.91 -18.12 8.38
N SER A 153 8.27 -19.20 7.67
CA SER A 153 8.16 -20.56 8.23
C SER A 153 9.00 -20.71 9.50
N ARG A 154 10.26 -20.24 9.47
CA ARG A 154 11.15 -20.29 10.63
C ARG A 154 10.59 -19.52 11.83
N GLN A 155 9.98 -18.36 11.60
CA GLN A 155 9.41 -17.53 12.67
C GLN A 155 8.12 -18.11 13.23
N LEU A 156 7.32 -18.82 12.43
CA LEU A 156 6.15 -19.55 12.93
C LEU A 156 6.58 -20.65 13.90
N ASP A 157 7.54 -21.51 13.52
CA ASP A 157 8.07 -22.56 14.39
C ASP A 157 8.63 -21.97 15.70
N ALA A 158 9.34 -20.84 15.60
CA ALA A 158 9.90 -20.14 16.76
C ALA A 158 8.77 -19.62 17.69
N LEU A 159 7.75 -18.96 17.13
CA LEU A 159 6.61 -18.45 17.91
C LEU A 159 5.87 -19.56 18.65
N GLU A 160 5.73 -20.75 18.08
CA GLU A 160 5.15 -21.92 18.74
C GLU A 160 5.99 -22.37 19.95
N SER A 161 7.32 -22.30 19.84
CA SER A 161 8.25 -22.61 20.94
C SER A 161 8.32 -21.53 22.03
N GLY A 162 7.67 -20.38 21.85
CA GLY A 162 7.57 -19.31 22.84
C GLY A 162 8.70 -18.27 22.82
N GLN A 163 9.60 -18.32 21.83
CA GLN A 163 10.69 -17.36 21.61
C GLN A 163 10.94 -17.21 20.10
N PRO A 164 11.29 -16.03 19.55
CA PRO A 164 11.71 -14.79 20.22
C PRO A 164 10.55 -13.81 20.48
N PRO A 165 10.80 -12.64 21.12
CA PRO A 165 9.82 -11.55 21.22
C PRO A 165 9.28 -11.11 19.85
N LEU A 166 7.99 -10.74 19.79
CA LEU A 166 7.32 -10.34 18.55
C LEU A 166 7.99 -9.21 17.78
N THR A 167 8.66 -8.30 18.49
CA THR A 167 9.44 -7.21 17.86
C THR A 167 10.62 -7.74 17.05
N GLN A 168 11.29 -8.79 17.53
CA GLN A 168 12.39 -9.46 16.81
C GLN A 168 11.85 -10.28 15.64
N VAL A 169 10.69 -10.93 15.81
CA VAL A 169 9.99 -11.62 14.71
C VAL A 169 9.68 -10.64 13.57
N ALA A 170 9.07 -9.50 13.89
CA ALA A 170 8.75 -8.47 12.90
C ALA A 170 10.01 -7.98 12.17
N GLN A 171 11.08 -7.69 12.91
CA GLN A 171 12.35 -7.25 12.33
C GLN A 171 12.95 -8.30 11.37
N ALA A 172 13.02 -9.56 11.78
CA ALA A 172 13.61 -10.61 10.93
C ALA A 172 12.82 -10.80 9.62
N ILE A 173 11.49 -10.73 9.69
CA ILE A 173 10.62 -10.82 8.51
C ILE A 173 10.77 -9.58 7.61
N GLU A 174 10.90 -8.38 8.18
CA GLU A 174 11.18 -7.16 7.40
C GLU A 174 12.51 -7.24 6.65
N GLU A 175 13.55 -7.73 7.31
CA GLU A 175 14.88 -7.93 6.71
C GLU A 175 14.81 -8.93 5.55
N ALA A 176 14.11 -10.06 5.73
CA ALA A 176 13.89 -11.04 4.66
C ALA A 176 13.02 -10.49 3.52
N ALA A 177 12.00 -9.68 3.83
CA ALA A 177 11.18 -9.03 2.82
C ALA A 177 12.02 -8.05 1.99
N PHE A 178 12.86 -7.23 2.63
CA PHE A 178 13.79 -6.35 1.95
C PHE A 178 14.76 -7.12 1.04
N ALA A 179 15.38 -8.20 1.56
CA ALA A 179 16.28 -9.05 0.79
C ALA A 179 15.59 -9.69 -0.42
N GLN A 180 14.33 -10.12 -0.27
CA GLN A 180 13.53 -10.64 -1.36
C GLN A 180 13.26 -9.57 -2.43
N PHE A 181 12.85 -8.37 -2.04
CA PHE A 181 12.60 -7.28 -2.98
C PHE A 181 13.86 -6.84 -3.72
N ASP A 182 14.98 -6.66 -3.00
CA ASP A 182 16.26 -6.31 -3.59
C ASP A 182 16.74 -7.39 -4.57
N GLY A 183 16.61 -8.66 -4.20
CA GLY A 183 16.90 -9.80 -5.07
C GLY A 183 16.02 -9.82 -6.33
N ASN A 184 14.72 -9.56 -6.22
CA ASN A 184 13.81 -9.50 -7.36
C ASN A 184 14.20 -8.37 -8.33
N ILE A 185 14.51 -7.19 -7.79
CA ILE A 185 14.91 -6.01 -8.55
C ILE A 185 16.23 -6.25 -9.29
N ASN A 186 17.25 -6.77 -8.61
CA ASN A 186 18.59 -6.93 -9.19
C ASN A 186 18.65 -8.08 -10.21
N ARG A 187 17.90 -9.17 -10.01
CA ARG A 187 17.81 -10.26 -11.00
C ARG A 187 17.18 -9.82 -12.32
N LEU A 188 16.26 -8.86 -12.27
CA LEU A 188 15.60 -8.32 -13.47
C LEU A 188 16.49 -7.32 -14.22
N SER A 189 17.37 -6.59 -13.54
CA SER A 189 18.33 -5.70 -14.23
C SER A 189 19.39 -6.47 -15.02
N ASP A 190 19.75 -7.68 -14.60
CA ASP A 190 20.75 -8.51 -15.29
C ASP A 190 20.19 -9.17 -16.55
N ARG A 191 18.87 -9.34 -16.65
CA ARG A 191 18.20 -9.80 -17.87
C ARG A 191 18.00 -8.59 -18.79
N ARG A 192 18.74 -8.54 -19.91
CA ARG A 192 18.63 -7.49 -20.96
C ARG A 192 17.21 -7.28 -21.52
N GLU A 193 16.27 -8.16 -21.20
CA GLU A 193 14.85 -8.02 -21.47
C GLU A 193 14.12 -7.52 -20.22
N SER A 194 14.21 -6.22 -19.91
CA SER A 194 13.20 -5.57 -19.07
C SER A 194 11.93 -5.43 -19.92
N THR A 195 11.19 -6.52 -20.09
CA THR A 195 9.96 -6.46 -20.87
C THR A 195 8.99 -5.52 -20.16
N SER A 196 8.31 -4.70 -20.96
CA SER A 196 7.21 -3.82 -20.54
C SER A 196 6.19 -4.50 -19.61
N GLN A 197 6.10 -5.84 -19.66
CA GLN A 197 5.26 -6.65 -18.78
C GLN A 197 5.57 -6.51 -17.27
N SER A 198 6.82 -6.24 -16.89
CA SER A 198 7.18 -6.02 -15.47
C SER A 198 6.66 -4.68 -14.92
N CYS A 199 6.24 -3.79 -15.81
CA CYS A 199 5.97 -2.39 -15.59
C CYS A 199 4.50 -1.99 -15.70
N ASP A 200 3.71 -2.81 -16.38
CA ASP A 200 2.28 -2.56 -16.61
C ASP A 200 1.40 -3.07 -15.45
N GLY A 201 1.99 -3.77 -14.47
CA GLY A 201 1.27 -4.43 -13.38
C GLY A 201 0.79 -3.51 -12.24
N ASN A 202 -0.31 -3.93 -11.60
CA ASN A 202 -0.87 -3.32 -10.38
C ASN A 202 0.06 -3.38 -9.15
N TYR A 203 1.22 -4.03 -9.26
CA TYR A 203 2.17 -4.29 -8.17
C TYR A 203 3.62 -4.13 -8.65
N TRP A 204 3.89 -3.10 -9.47
CA TRP A 204 5.18 -2.85 -10.13
C TRP A 204 6.38 -2.81 -9.16
N TRP A 205 6.16 -2.36 -7.92
CA TRP A 205 7.18 -2.20 -6.89
C TRP A 205 7.83 -3.52 -6.45
N ARG A 206 7.18 -4.67 -6.72
CA ARG A 206 7.76 -6.00 -6.48
C ARG A 206 9.00 -6.28 -7.32
N ASN A 207 9.13 -5.60 -8.45
CA ASN A 207 10.06 -5.93 -9.53
C ASN A 207 10.94 -4.75 -9.96
N ASN A 208 10.64 -3.53 -9.50
CA ASN A 208 11.29 -2.31 -9.95
C ASN A 208 11.56 -1.33 -8.79
N ARG A 209 12.66 -0.59 -8.87
CA ARG A 209 13.02 0.49 -7.90
C ARG A 209 12.18 1.75 -8.07
N GLN A 210 11.72 1.99 -9.30
CA GLN A 210 10.93 3.16 -9.68
C GLN A 210 9.70 2.74 -10.47
N PRO A 211 8.64 3.56 -10.48
CA PRO A 211 7.52 3.39 -11.38
C PRO A 211 8.00 3.40 -12.80
N CYS A 212 7.45 2.53 -13.63
CA CYS A 212 7.88 2.44 -14.99
C CYS A 212 7.38 3.63 -15.80
N LEU A 213 8.33 4.41 -16.32
CA LEU A 213 8.10 5.70 -17.00
C LEU A 213 7.29 5.58 -18.31
N LYS A 214 7.02 4.37 -18.81
CA LYS A 214 6.27 4.12 -20.06
C LYS A 214 4.74 4.09 -19.91
N ARG A 215 4.16 4.42 -18.75
CA ARG A 215 2.69 4.46 -18.56
C ARG A 215 1.92 5.54 -19.35
N PHE A 216 2.58 6.35 -20.21
CA PHE A 216 1.95 7.46 -20.94
C PHE A 216 1.96 7.34 -22.48
N LYS A 217 2.07 6.13 -23.05
CA LYS A 217 1.93 5.95 -24.52
C LYS A 217 0.72 5.10 -24.90
N TYR A 218 -0.49 5.56 -24.55
CA TYR A 218 -1.73 5.28 -25.28
C TYR A 218 -2.61 6.54 -25.21
N THR A 219 -2.51 7.40 -26.24
CA THR A 219 -3.47 7.62 -27.35
C THR A 219 -4.32 8.88 -27.10
N SER A 220 -3.89 9.97 -27.75
CA SER A 220 -4.80 10.97 -28.34
C SER A 220 -5.79 10.30 -29.29
#